data_AF-A0A5C6A1J9-F1
#
_entry.id   AF-A0A5C6A1J9-F1
#
_cell.length_a   1.000
_cell.length_b   1.000
_cell.length_c   1.000
_cell.angle_alpha   90.00
_cell.angle_beta   90.00
_cell.angle_gamma   90.00
#
_symmetry.space_group_name_H-M   'P 1'
#
loop_
_entity.id
_entity.type
_entity.pdbx_description
1 polymer ?
#
loop_
_entity_poly.entity_id
_entity_poly.type
_entity_poly.pdbx_seq_one_letter_code
_entity_poly.pdbx_strand_id
1 'polypeptide(L)'
;MTDDSINSGTDDSGGKSLRNVAIVVLLLIAFGPLRLLALPIAAVAILVGIAYLFRSALRFNRSVGLALITTVTASLFVYFALVYRAELRHRALLENLDTYADVTVRRNVFPLPYVHQLSVGRGVADRDFASILRLDGLAQITDLYLDNDILTDACLQDAAKITNLGYIFIDCDNISDDAILQFETRFPDCRVIPYKRNLHGPQTVFLGMPPEDG
;
A
#
# COMPACT_ATOMS: atom_id res chain seq x y z
N MET A 1 66.82 10.16 -34.50
CA MET A 1 66.34 10.90 -33.31
C MET A 1 64.99 11.46 -33.72
N THR A 2 63.95 10.66 -33.54
CA THR A 2 62.59 10.92 -33.99
C THR A 2 61.72 10.54 -32.80
N ASP A 3 61.26 11.57 -32.10
CA ASP A 3 60.40 11.46 -30.92
C ASP A 3 58.99 11.11 -31.38
N ASP A 4 58.64 9.83 -31.29
CA ASP A 4 57.26 9.37 -31.37
C ASP A 4 56.57 9.62 -30.04
N SER A 5 55.97 10.80 -29.91
CA SER A 5 55.07 11.14 -28.80
C SER A 5 53.74 10.39 -28.97
N ILE A 6 53.62 9.25 -28.29
CA ILE A 6 52.38 8.46 -28.20
C ILE A 6 51.37 9.26 -27.38
N ASN A 7 50.41 9.89 -28.07
CA ASN A 7 49.32 10.65 -27.48
C ASN A 7 48.26 9.66 -26.98
N SER A 8 48.26 9.34 -25.68
CA SER A 8 47.27 8.47 -25.04
C SER A 8 45.94 9.21 -24.87
N GLY A 9 45.17 9.29 -25.96
CA GLY A 9 43.78 9.73 -25.95
C GLY A 9 42.96 8.84 -25.02
N THR A 10 42.76 9.32 -23.80
CA THR A 10 41.93 8.63 -22.81
C THR A 10 40.49 8.94 -23.19
N ASP A 11 39.87 8.04 -23.95
CA ASP A 11 38.50 8.21 -24.43
C ASP A 11 37.51 8.20 -23.26
N ASP A 12 37.12 9.41 -22.84
CA ASP A 12 36.11 9.73 -21.83
C ASP A 12 34.68 9.41 -22.30
N SER A 13 34.47 8.17 -22.71
CA SER A 13 33.19 7.65 -23.18
C SER A 13 32.29 7.20 -22.02
N GLY A 14 32.87 6.84 -20.87
CA GLY A 14 32.16 6.37 -19.69
C GLY A 14 31.35 7.46 -18.97
N GLY A 15 31.88 8.69 -18.87
CA GLY A 15 31.19 9.80 -18.18
C GLY A 15 29.89 10.25 -18.85
N LYS A 16 29.81 10.09 -20.18
CA LYS A 16 28.64 10.52 -20.96
C LYS A 16 27.42 9.61 -20.76
N SER A 17 27.62 8.31 -20.55
CA SER A 17 26.48 7.39 -20.34
C SER A 17 25.86 7.58 -18.95
N LEU A 18 26.68 7.83 -17.92
CA LEU A 18 26.20 8.07 -16.56
C LEU A 18 25.37 9.36 -16.45
N ARG A 19 25.77 10.43 -17.13
CA ARG A 19 24.97 11.68 -17.20
C ARG A 19 23.58 11.44 -17.81
N ASN A 20 23.50 10.65 -18.87
CA ASN A 20 22.23 10.39 -19.53
C ASN A 20 21.28 9.55 -18.66
N VAL A 21 21.82 8.56 -17.95
CA VAL A 21 21.03 7.76 -17.00
C VAL A 21 20.53 8.64 -15.84
N ALA A 22 21.39 9.49 -15.27
CA ALA A 22 21.01 10.40 -14.19
C ALA A 22 19.88 11.36 -14.61
N ILE A 23 19.93 11.91 -15.83
CA ILE A 23 18.90 12.81 -16.36
C ILE A 23 17.56 12.09 -16.52
N VAL A 24 17.55 10.84 -17.00
CA VAL A 24 16.31 10.04 -17.14
C VAL A 24 15.69 9.74 -15.78
N VAL A 25 16.50 9.39 -14.78
CA VAL A 25 16.02 9.15 -13.41
C VAL A 25 15.45 10.44 -12.79
N LEU A 26 16.12 11.58 -12.98
CA LEU A 26 15.67 12.88 -12.47
C LEU A 26 14.35 13.32 -13.14
N LEU A 27 14.19 13.06 -14.45
CA LEU A 27 12.93 13.29 -15.16
C LEU A 27 11.80 12.38 -14.66
N LEU A 28 12.06 11.09 -14.42
CA LEU A 28 11.05 10.17 -13.88
C LEU A 28 10.57 10.58 -12.49
N ILE A 29 11.45 11.14 -11.66
CA ILE A 29 11.10 11.65 -10.32
C ILE A 29 10.33 12.99 -10.43
N ALA A 30 10.79 13.92 -11.27
CA ALA A 30 10.19 15.25 -11.42
C ALA A 30 8.77 15.23 -12.04
N PHE A 31 8.47 14.25 -12.89
CA PHE A 31 7.15 14.10 -13.52
C PHE A 31 6.15 13.25 -12.71
N GLY A 32 6.49 12.87 -11.47
CA GLY A 32 5.62 12.15 -10.53
C GLY A 32 4.18 12.70 -10.37
N PRO A 33 3.92 14.03 -10.37
CA PRO A 33 2.56 14.56 -10.21
C PRO A 33 1.74 14.65 -11.51
N LEU A 34 2.34 14.50 -12.70
CA LEU A 34 1.65 14.52 -14.02
C LEU A 34 1.20 13.11 -14.48
N ARG A 35 1.00 12.20 -13.53
CA ARG A 35 0.93 10.74 -13.68
C ARG A 35 -0.04 10.20 -14.74
N LEU A 36 -1.14 10.89 -15.05
CA LEU A 36 -2.14 10.42 -16.02
C LEU A 36 -1.76 10.69 -17.49
N LEU A 37 -1.04 11.78 -17.78
CA LEU A 37 -0.58 12.14 -19.14
C LEU A 37 0.87 11.71 -19.39
N ALA A 38 1.68 11.62 -18.33
CA ALA A 38 3.07 11.19 -18.40
C ALA A 38 3.23 9.67 -18.55
N LEU A 39 2.22 8.88 -18.16
CA LEU A 39 2.27 7.41 -18.23
C LEU A 39 2.57 6.86 -19.63
N PRO A 40 1.87 7.26 -20.72
CA PRO A 40 2.19 6.78 -22.06
C PRO A 40 3.58 7.26 -22.53
N ILE A 41 3.97 8.49 -22.22
CA ILE A 41 5.29 9.04 -22.59
C ILE A 41 6.42 8.30 -21.85
N ALA A 42 6.25 8.05 -20.55
CA ALA A 42 7.17 7.28 -19.74
C ALA A 42 7.25 5.83 -20.21
N ALA A 43 6.11 5.21 -20.56
CA ALA A 43 6.09 3.87 -21.14
C ALA A 43 6.88 3.79 -22.45
N VAL A 44 6.70 4.77 -23.35
CA VAL A 44 7.48 4.87 -24.58
C VAL A 44 8.97 5.08 -24.28
N ALA A 45 9.32 5.99 -23.37
CA ALA A 45 10.71 6.23 -22.98
C ALA A 45 11.37 4.98 -22.35
N ILE A 46 10.64 4.23 -21.53
CA ILE A 46 11.07 2.95 -20.96
C ILE A 46 11.26 1.92 -22.08
N LEU A 47 10.33 1.81 -23.03
CA LEU A 47 10.46 0.91 -24.17
C LEU A 47 11.67 1.25 -25.04
N VAL A 48 11.90 2.53 -25.32
CA VAL A 48 13.08 3.01 -26.06
C VAL A 48 14.36 2.73 -25.28
N GLY A 49 14.37 2.96 -23.96
CA GLY A 49 15.50 2.64 -23.08
C GLY A 49 15.81 1.15 -23.06
N ILE A 50 14.80 0.29 -22.92
CA ILE A 50 14.92 -1.17 -23.00
C ILE A 50 15.46 -1.58 -24.37
N ALA A 51 14.94 -1.03 -25.47
CA ALA A 51 15.41 -1.31 -26.82
C ALA A 51 16.87 -0.89 -27.05
N TYR A 52 17.28 0.26 -26.47
CA TYR A 52 18.67 0.71 -26.51
C TYR A 52 19.60 -0.22 -25.72
N LEU A 53 19.22 -0.59 -24.48
CA LEU A 53 19.96 -1.54 -23.65
C LEU A 53 20.07 -2.91 -24.33
N PHE A 54 18.99 -3.36 -24.96
CA PHE A 54 18.93 -4.58 -25.76
C PHE A 54 19.94 -4.54 -26.93
N ARG A 55 19.95 -3.44 -27.69
CA ARG A 55 20.89 -3.25 -28.80
C ARG A 55 22.35 -3.19 -28.33
N SER A 56 22.60 -2.59 -27.17
CA SER A 56 23.93 -2.50 -26.57
C SER A 56 24.42 -3.85 -26.04
N ALA A 57 23.55 -4.61 -25.36
CA ALA A 57 23.85 -5.94 -24.85
C ALA A 57 24.21 -6.93 -25.99
N LEU A 58 23.54 -6.82 -27.13
CA LEU A 58 23.83 -7.63 -28.32
C LEU A 58 25.22 -7.35 -28.93
N ARG A 59 25.84 -6.18 -28.67
CA ARG A 59 27.18 -5.86 -29.18
C ARG A 59 28.32 -6.47 -28.36
N PHE A 60 28.14 -6.68 -27.06
CA PHE A 60 29.23 -7.11 -26.17
C PHE A 60 29.47 -8.62 -26.19
N ASN A 61 28.42 -9.44 -26.28
CA ASN A 61 28.50 -10.90 -26.50
C ASN A 61 27.08 -11.45 -26.77
N ARG A 62 26.88 -12.13 -27.91
CA ARG A 62 25.55 -12.59 -28.34
C ARG A 62 24.89 -13.56 -27.35
N SER A 63 25.68 -14.43 -26.70
CA SER A 63 25.15 -15.41 -25.73
C SER A 63 24.70 -14.76 -24.42
N VAL A 64 25.53 -13.87 -23.86
CA VAL A 64 25.23 -13.15 -22.62
C VAL A 64 24.01 -12.24 -22.80
N GLY A 65 23.92 -11.54 -23.93
CA GLY A 65 22.77 -10.72 -24.28
C GLY A 65 21.47 -11.54 -24.28
N LEU A 66 21.44 -12.67 -24.98
CA LEU A 66 20.28 -13.56 -25.04
C LEU A 66 19.88 -14.11 -23.65
N ALA A 67 20.84 -14.51 -22.82
CA ALA A 67 20.57 -15.00 -21.47
C ALA A 67 19.94 -13.92 -20.57
N LEU A 68 20.43 -12.68 -20.65
CA LEU A 68 19.87 -11.57 -19.88
C LEU A 68 18.45 -11.21 -20.34
N ILE A 69 18.22 -11.17 -21.66
CA ILE A 69 16.91 -10.90 -22.24
C ILE A 69 15.90 -11.95 -21.78
N THR A 70 16.25 -13.23 -21.89
CA THR A 70 15.36 -14.34 -21.51
C THR A 70 15.04 -14.30 -20.01
N THR A 71 16.01 -14.01 -19.17
CA THR A 71 15.82 -13.87 -17.71
C THR A 71 14.90 -12.70 -17.35
N VAL A 72 15.12 -11.52 -17.94
CA VAL A 72 14.27 -10.34 -17.70
C VAL A 72 12.85 -10.59 -18.21
N THR A 73 12.72 -11.15 -19.41
CA THR A 73 11.42 -11.48 -20.02
C THR A 73 10.65 -12.47 -19.16
N ALA A 74 11.30 -13.56 -18.72
CA ALA A 74 10.69 -14.55 -17.84
C ALA A 74 10.26 -13.92 -16.50
N SER A 75 11.10 -13.07 -15.91
CA SER A 75 10.79 -12.36 -14.66
C SER A 75 9.56 -11.45 -14.82
N LEU A 76 9.46 -10.72 -15.94
CA LEU A 76 8.29 -9.91 -16.27
C LEU A 76 7.03 -10.76 -16.42
N PHE A 77 7.10 -11.90 -17.14
CA PHE A 77 5.96 -12.81 -17.27
C PHE A 77 5.48 -13.35 -15.91
N VAL A 78 6.41 -13.75 -15.03
CA VAL A 78 6.07 -14.18 -13.66
C VAL A 78 5.41 -13.04 -12.89
N TYR A 79 5.97 -11.83 -12.95
CA TYR A 79 5.38 -10.65 -12.30
C TYR A 79 3.95 -10.37 -12.80
N PHE A 80 3.72 -10.34 -14.12
CA PHE A 80 2.38 -10.13 -14.69
C PHE A 80 1.40 -11.24 -14.29
N ALA A 81 1.85 -12.50 -14.25
CA ALA A 81 1.01 -13.61 -13.79
C ALA A 81 0.60 -13.46 -12.31
N LEU A 82 1.51 -12.98 -11.45
CA LEU A 82 1.20 -12.69 -10.04
C LEU A 82 0.21 -11.54 -9.89
N VAL A 83 0.41 -10.43 -10.61
CA VAL A 83 -0.52 -9.29 -10.62
C VAL A 83 -1.89 -9.72 -11.12
N TYR A 84 -1.95 -10.49 -12.21
CA TYR A 84 -3.21 -11.00 -12.75
C TYR A 84 -3.95 -11.91 -11.75
N ARG A 85 -3.23 -12.80 -11.06
CA ARG A 85 -3.82 -13.63 -10.00
C ARG A 85 -4.34 -12.81 -8.83
N ALA A 86 -3.60 -11.79 -8.40
CA ALA A 86 -4.03 -10.88 -7.34
C ALA A 86 -5.29 -10.09 -7.76
N GLU A 87 -5.38 -9.65 -9.01
CA GLU A 87 -6.56 -9.00 -9.56
C GLU A 87 -7.79 -9.92 -9.55
N LEU A 88 -7.63 -11.19 -9.95
CA LEU A 88 -8.72 -12.18 -9.89
C LEU A 88 -9.22 -12.39 -8.47
N ARG A 89 -8.31 -12.52 -7.48
CA ARG A 89 -8.69 -12.63 -6.07
C ARG A 89 -9.41 -11.38 -5.57
N HIS A 90 -8.94 -10.20 -5.96
CA HIS A 90 -9.56 -8.95 -5.58
C HIS A 90 -10.97 -8.83 -6.15
N ARG A 91 -11.20 -9.23 -7.40
CA ARG A 91 -12.55 -9.25 -7.99
C ARG A 91 -13.48 -10.21 -7.25
N ALA A 92 -13.02 -11.42 -6.93
CA ALA A 92 -13.80 -12.37 -6.14
C ALA A 92 -14.12 -11.82 -4.73
N LEU A 93 -13.17 -11.13 -4.11
CA LEU A 93 -13.41 -10.43 -2.84
C LEU A 93 -14.46 -9.33 -2.99
N LEU A 94 -14.39 -8.50 -4.03
CA LEU A 94 -15.39 -7.45 -4.28
C LEU A 94 -16.78 -8.03 -4.52
N GLU A 95 -16.89 -9.14 -5.26
CA GLU A 95 -18.15 -9.84 -5.47
C GLU A 95 -18.74 -10.37 -4.16
N ASN A 96 -17.90 -10.91 -3.27
CA ASN A 96 -18.32 -11.31 -1.92
C ASN A 96 -18.67 -10.11 -1.03
N LEU A 97 -18.05 -8.95 -1.23
CA LEU A 97 -18.33 -7.74 -0.46
C LEU A 97 -19.61 -7.03 -0.92
N ASP A 98 -20.00 -7.21 -2.18
CA ASP A 98 -21.23 -6.65 -2.75
C ASP A 98 -22.50 -7.13 -2.01
N THR A 99 -22.42 -8.26 -1.29
CA THR A 99 -23.52 -8.74 -0.44
C THR A 99 -23.74 -7.89 0.81
N TYR A 100 -22.75 -7.09 1.22
CA TYR A 100 -22.80 -6.25 2.41
C TYR A 100 -22.95 -4.79 1.99
N ALA A 101 -23.99 -4.13 2.50
CA ALA A 101 -24.18 -2.72 2.25
C ALA A 101 -23.01 -1.91 2.85
N ASP A 102 -22.52 -0.92 2.08
CA ASP A 102 -21.57 0.09 2.55
C ASP A 102 -20.20 -0.43 3.04
N VAL A 103 -19.74 -1.57 2.53
CA VAL A 103 -18.38 -2.06 2.78
C VAL A 103 -17.47 -1.67 1.62
N THR A 104 -16.37 -1.00 1.92
CA THR A 104 -15.38 -0.63 0.90
C THR A 104 -13.97 -1.07 1.29
N VAL A 105 -13.17 -1.40 0.29
CA VAL A 105 -11.78 -1.81 0.47
C VAL A 105 -10.87 -0.91 -0.35
N ARG A 106 -9.71 -0.54 0.21
CA ARG A 106 -8.64 0.08 -0.55
C ARG A 106 -7.43 -0.83 -0.65
N ARG A 107 -6.83 -0.79 -1.84
CA ARG A 107 -5.68 -1.60 -2.21
C ARG A 107 -4.47 -0.73 -2.47
N ASN A 108 -3.30 -1.27 -2.16
CA ASN A 108 -2.07 -0.73 -2.69
C ASN A 108 -1.82 -1.38 -4.07
N VAL A 109 -1.35 -0.62 -5.05
CA VAL A 109 -1.18 -1.11 -6.44
C VAL A 109 0.25 -1.60 -6.68
N PHE A 110 1.20 -1.23 -5.82
CA PHE A 110 2.62 -1.52 -6.00
C PHE A 110 3.29 -1.85 -4.64
N PRO A 111 4.25 -2.80 -4.57
CA PRO A 111 4.79 -3.64 -5.65
C PRO A 111 3.92 -4.85 -6.04
N LEU A 112 2.98 -5.24 -5.18
CA LEU A 112 1.97 -6.25 -5.49
C LEU A 112 0.60 -5.74 -5.03
N PRO A 113 -0.51 -6.11 -5.70
CA PRO A 113 -1.83 -5.69 -5.27
C PRO A 113 -2.25 -6.44 -4.01
N TYR A 114 -2.44 -5.74 -2.91
CA TYR A 114 -3.05 -6.28 -1.70
C TYR A 114 -3.97 -5.24 -1.07
N VAL A 115 -4.99 -5.73 -0.35
CA VAL A 115 -5.92 -4.90 0.42
C VAL A 115 -5.23 -4.56 1.74
N HIS A 116 -5.07 -3.27 2.01
CA HIS A 116 -4.46 -2.78 3.25
C HIS A 116 -5.49 -2.07 4.13
N GLN A 117 -6.55 -1.53 3.53
CA GLN A 117 -7.58 -0.80 4.24
C GLN A 117 -8.95 -1.41 4.00
N LEU A 118 -9.69 -1.64 5.08
CA LEU A 118 -11.11 -2.01 5.08
C LEU A 118 -11.91 -0.91 5.74
N SER A 119 -12.99 -0.47 5.11
CA SER A 119 -13.96 0.46 5.66
C SER A 119 -15.30 -0.24 5.75
N VAL A 120 -15.87 -0.26 6.94
CA VAL A 120 -17.16 -0.85 7.24
C VAL A 120 -18.11 0.29 7.55
N GLY A 121 -18.98 0.57 6.59
CA GLY A 121 -20.02 1.58 6.67
C GLY A 121 -21.28 1.07 7.37
N ARG A 122 -22.39 1.77 7.19
CA ARG A 122 -23.66 1.53 7.91
C ARG A 122 -24.33 0.21 7.54
N GLY A 123 -25.18 -0.29 8.44
CA GLY A 123 -26.02 -1.47 8.16
C GLY A 123 -25.32 -2.82 8.32
N VAL A 124 -24.02 -2.84 8.66
CA VAL A 124 -23.27 -4.08 8.92
C VAL A 124 -23.33 -4.41 10.41
N ALA A 125 -23.91 -5.56 10.76
CA ALA A 125 -23.96 -6.04 12.15
C ALA A 125 -22.68 -6.79 12.55
N ASP A 126 -22.46 -6.99 13.86
CA ASP A 126 -21.27 -7.68 14.39
C ASP A 126 -21.04 -9.07 13.77
N ARG A 127 -22.12 -9.84 13.55
CA ARG A 127 -22.06 -11.16 12.90
C ARG A 127 -21.52 -11.08 11.46
N ASP A 128 -21.97 -10.08 10.72
CA ASP A 128 -21.59 -9.87 9.32
C ASP A 128 -20.15 -9.36 9.26
N PHE A 129 -19.78 -8.45 10.16
CA PHE A 129 -18.40 -8.00 10.33
C PHE A 129 -17.43 -9.17 10.59
N ALA A 130 -17.77 -10.06 11.53
CA ALA A 130 -16.99 -11.26 11.81
C ALA A 130 -16.87 -12.20 10.59
N SER A 131 -17.89 -12.22 9.73
CA SER A 131 -17.90 -13.00 8.49
C SER A 131 -17.04 -12.35 7.41
N ILE A 132 -17.11 -11.02 7.26
CA ILE A 132 -16.27 -10.23 6.36
C ILE A 132 -14.79 -10.45 6.69
N LEU A 133 -14.40 -10.36 7.97
CA LEU A 133 -13.01 -10.54 8.39
C LEU A 133 -12.42 -11.93 8.07
N ARG A 134 -13.27 -12.93 7.81
CA ARG A 134 -12.85 -14.28 7.40
C ARG A 134 -12.70 -14.45 5.89
N LEU A 135 -13.04 -13.44 5.09
CA LEU A 135 -12.91 -13.50 3.64
C LEU A 135 -11.44 -13.55 3.22
N ASP A 136 -11.17 -14.40 2.23
CA ASP A 136 -9.84 -14.51 1.63
C ASP A 136 -9.41 -13.17 1.01
N GLY A 137 -8.18 -12.76 1.32
CA GLY A 137 -7.60 -11.51 0.81
C GLY A 137 -7.61 -10.34 1.81
N LEU A 138 -8.24 -10.49 2.97
CA LEU A 138 -8.23 -9.50 4.05
C LEU A 138 -7.17 -9.74 5.13
N ALA A 139 -6.38 -10.82 5.02
CA ALA A 139 -5.35 -11.18 6.01
C ALA A 139 -4.20 -10.15 6.16
N GLN A 140 -4.08 -9.21 5.22
CA GLN A 140 -3.03 -8.19 5.20
C GLN A 140 -3.56 -6.78 5.48
N ILE A 141 -4.79 -6.65 6.00
CA ILE A 141 -5.30 -5.35 6.43
C ILE A 141 -4.41 -4.79 7.54
N THR A 142 -4.03 -3.54 7.36
CA THR A 142 -3.30 -2.70 8.32
C THR A 142 -4.17 -1.60 8.89
N ASP A 143 -5.18 -1.17 8.14
CA ASP A 143 -6.02 -0.03 8.45
C ASP A 143 -7.51 -0.42 8.46
N LEU A 144 -8.19 -0.21 9.57
CA LEU A 144 -9.61 -0.49 9.73
C LEU A 144 -10.38 0.79 10.02
N TYR A 145 -11.44 1.06 9.26
CA TYR A 145 -12.32 2.20 9.45
C TYR A 145 -13.72 1.67 9.76
N LEU A 146 -14.23 2.02 10.93
CA LEU A 146 -15.58 1.66 11.37
C LEU A 146 -16.39 2.96 11.39
N ASP A 147 -17.28 3.13 10.41
CA ASP A 147 -18.25 4.24 10.34
C ASP A 147 -19.64 3.60 10.29
N ASN A 148 -20.13 3.18 11.45
CA ASN A 148 -21.26 2.28 11.54
C ASN A 148 -22.07 2.53 12.80
N ASP A 149 -23.39 2.46 12.67
CA ASP A 149 -24.39 2.79 13.68
C ASP A 149 -24.93 1.58 14.46
N ILE A 150 -24.51 0.36 14.10
CA ILE A 150 -24.99 -0.92 14.64
C ILE A 150 -23.90 -1.70 15.37
N LEU A 151 -22.63 -1.58 14.96
CA LEU A 151 -21.50 -2.31 15.57
C LEU A 151 -21.38 -2.02 17.06
N THR A 152 -21.10 -3.06 17.83
CA THR A 152 -20.99 -3.00 19.30
C THR A 152 -19.58 -3.33 19.77
N ASP A 153 -19.34 -3.30 21.08
CA ASP A 153 -18.06 -3.71 21.71
C ASP A 153 -17.56 -5.09 21.24
N ALA A 154 -18.47 -5.98 20.82
CA ALA A 154 -18.12 -7.28 20.28
C ALA A 154 -17.25 -7.18 19.01
N CYS A 155 -17.47 -6.18 18.16
CA CYS A 155 -16.68 -6.02 16.92
C CYS A 155 -15.19 -5.80 17.22
N LEU A 156 -14.84 -5.14 18.34
CA LEU A 156 -13.44 -4.93 18.72
C LEU A 156 -12.74 -6.25 19.10
N GLN A 157 -13.49 -7.23 19.62
CA GLN A 157 -12.95 -8.58 19.87
C GLN A 157 -12.67 -9.34 18.57
N ASP A 158 -13.45 -9.09 17.52
CA ASP A 158 -13.20 -9.66 16.20
C ASP A 158 -12.07 -8.91 15.47
N ALA A 159 -12.01 -7.58 15.57
CA ALA A 159 -10.91 -6.77 15.06
C ALA A 159 -9.56 -7.15 15.70
N ALA A 160 -9.56 -7.54 16.98
CA ALA A 160 -8.40 -8.04 17.72
C ALA A 160 -7.77 -9.31 17.12
N LYS A 161 -8.47 -10.02 16.22
CA LYS A 161 -7.94 -11.20 15.51
C LYS A 161 -7.07 -10.81 14.31
N ILE A 162 -7.09 -9.55 13.90
CA ILE A 162 -6.27 -9.03 12.79
C ILE A 162 -4.86 -8.76 13.32
N THR A 163 -3.91 -9.63 12.98
CA THR A 163 -2.56 -9.59 13.58
C THR A 163 -1.70 -8.41 13.12
N ASN A 164 -2.03 -7.81 11.98
CA ASN A 164 -1.22 -6.75 11.35
C ASN A 164 -1.88 -5.37 11.46
N LEU A 165 -2.89 -5.23 12.30
CA LEU A 165 -3.63 -3.97 12.43
C LEU A 165 -2.74 -2.92 13.09
N GLY A 166 -2.37 -1.89 12.34
CA GLY A 166 -1.58 -0.75 12.83
C GLY A 166 -2.43 0.49 13.09
N TYR A 167 -3.64 0.54 12.52
CA TYR A 167 -4.51 1.69 12.61
C TYR A 167 -5.98 1.27 12.65
N ILE A 168 -6.74 1.85 13.58
CA ILE A 168 -8.19 1.71 13.63
C ILE A 168 -8.84 3.07 13.88
N PHE A 169 -9.78 3.44 13.02
CA PHE A 169 -10.65 4.59 13.17
C PHE A 169 -12.05 4.12 13.57
N ILE A 170 -12.61 4.74 14.61
CA ILE A 170 -13.88 4.33 15.21
C ILE A 170 -14.83 5.53 15.24
N ASP A 171 -15.85 5.50 14.39
CA ASP A 171 -17.01 6.39 14.38
C ASP A 171 -18.27 5.52 14.53
N CYS A 172 -18.41 4.94 15.74
CA CYS A 172 -19.52 4.06 16.10
C CYS A 172 -20.03 4.43 17.49
N ASP A 173 -21.28 4.90 17.59
CA ASP A 173 -21.87 5.35 18.86
C ASP A 173 -22.08 4.21 19.87
N ASN A 174 -22.32 2.98 19.38
CA ASN A 174 -22.63 1.82 20.22
C ASN A 174 -21.40 1.08 20.77
N ILE A 175 -20.19 1.53 20.41
CA ILE A 175 -18.96 1.06 21.05
C ILE A 175 -18.71 1.92 22.28
N SER A 176 -18.48 1.31 23.44
CA SER A 176 -18.21 2.00 24.70
C SER A 176 -16.76 2.49 24.78
N ASP A 177 -16.54 3.57 25.52
CA ASP A 177 -15.20 4.12 25.76
C ASP A 177 -14.29 3.11 26.49
N ASP A 178 -14.87 2.33 27.41
CA ASP A 178 -14.18 1.26 28.12
C ASP A 178 -13.67 0.17 27.17
N ALA A 179 -14.48 -0.24 26.18
CA ALA A 179 -14.06 -1.24 25.19
C ALA A 179 -12.92 -0.71 24.31
N ILE A 180 -12.94 0.57 23.94
CA ILE A 180 -11.87 1.20 23.17
C ILE A 180 -10.56 1.24 23.99
N LEU A 181 -10.63 1.67 25.26
CA LEU A 181 -9.46 1.70 26.15
C LEU A 181 -8.89 0.30 26.42
N GLN A 182 -9.75 -0.71 26.58
CA GLN A 182 -9.31 -2.11 26.71
C GLN A 182 -8.62 -2.60 25.44
N PHE A 183 -9.14 -2.22 24.26
CA PHE A 183 -8.53 -2.56 22.98
C PHE A 183 -7.15 -1.92 22.84
N GLU A 184 -7.02 -0.62 23.12
CA GLU A 184 -5.74 0.10 23.10
C GLU A 184 -4.72 -0.51 24.07
N THR A 185 -5.15 -0.84 25.30
CA THR A 185 -4.30 -1.49 26.30
C THR A 185 -3.76 -2.84 25.81
N ARG A 186 -4.59 -3.59 25.07
CA ARG A 186 -4.23 -4.91 24.54
C ARG A 186 -3.35 -4.82 23.29
N PHE A 187 -3.49 -3.76 22.49
CA PHE A 187 -2.79 -3.55 21.23
C PHE A 187 -2.06 -2.19 21.22
N PRO A 188 -0.97 -2.03 22.01
CA PRO A 188 -0.28 -0.75 22.15
C PRO A 188 0.38 -0.27 20.84
N ASP A 189 0.66 -1.18 19.91
CA ASP A 189 1.23 -0.86 18.60
C ASP A 189 0.15 -0.41 17.58
N CYS A 190 -1.13 -0.63 17.88
CA CYS A 190 -2.24 -0.22 17.02
C CYS A 190 -2.72 1.18 17.42
N ARG A 191 -2.64 2.13 16.47
CA ARG A 191 -3.13 3.48 16.70
C ARG A 191 -4.66 3.50 16.62
N VAL A 192 -5.31 3.79 17.75
CA VAL A 192 -6.77 3.92 17.85
C VAL A 192 -7.16 5.39 17.77
N ILE A 193 -8.10 5.73 16.86
CA ILE A 193 -8.64 7.08 16.72
C ILE A 193 -10.17 7.03 16.84
N PRO A 194 -10.72 7.36 18.02
CA PRO A 194 -12.16 7.49 18.20
C PRO A 194 -12.61 8.87 17.69
N TYR A 195 -13.64 8.90 16.86
CA TYR A 195 -14.17 10.13 16.30
C TYR A 195 -14.98 10.90 17.35
N LYS A 196 -14.66 12.19 17.53
CA LYS A 196 -15.35 13.11 18.49
C LYS A 196 -15.36 12.67 19.95
N ARG A 197 -14.54 11.70 20.36
CA ARG A 197 -14.42 11.26 21.76
C ARG A 197 -13.09 11.67 22.34
N ASN A 198 -13.09 12.07 23.60
CA ASN A 198 -11.89 12.47 24.32
C ASN A 198 -11.53 11.43 25.39
N LEU A 199 -11.02 10.28 24.94
CA LEU A 199 -10.71 9.14 25.84
C LEU A 199 -9.58 9.44 26.83
N HIS A 200 -8.66 10.34 26.46
CA HIS A 200 -7.54 10.76 27.31
C HIS A 200 -7.70 12.19 27.82
N GLY A 201 -8.94 12.71 27.80
CA GLY A 201 -9.22 14.00 28.41
C GLY A 201 -8.82 13.98 29.88
N PRO A 202 -8.53 15.16 30.48
CA PRO A 202 -8.37 15.22 31.91
C PRO A 202 -9.65 14.65 32.50
N GLN A 203 -9.58 13.46 33.12
CA GLN A 203 -10.71 12.91 33.86
C GLN A 203 -11.14 14.04 34.77
N THR A 204 -12.28 14.65 34.48
CA THR A 204 -12.94 15.51 35.45
C THR A 204 -13.34 14.52 36.52
N VAL A 205 -12.42 14.28 37.45
CA VAL A 205 -12.68 13.67 38.73
C VAL A 205 -13.91 14.43 39.18
N PHE A 206 -15.05 13.75 39.11
CA PHE A 206 -16.30 14.23 39.64
C PHE A 206 -16.10 14.17 41.16
N LEU A 207 -15.25 15.07 41.67
CA LEU A 207 -15.13 15.43 43.06
C LEU A 207 -16.53 15.89 43.38
N GLY A 208 -17.31 15.00 43.99
CA GLY A 208 -18.69 15.25 44.32
C GLY A 208 -18.79 16.64 44.91
N MET A 209 -19.43 17.55 44.17
CA MET A 209 -20.00 18.70 44.83
C MET A 209 -21.03 18.08 45.79
N PRO A 210 -20.86 18.29 47.11
CA PRO A 210 -21.86 17.84 48.06
C PRO A 210 -23.21 18.41 47.63
N PRO A 211 -24.32 17.67 47.83
CA PRO A 211 -25.65 18.21 47.55
C PRO A 211 -25.78 19.55 48.28
N GLU A 212 -26.17 20.60 47.54
CA GLU A 212 -26.63 21.84 48.17
C GLU A 212 -27.94 21.50 48.88
N ASP A 213 -27.85 21.31 50.19
CA ASP A 213 -29.01 21.22 51.07
C ASP A 213 -29.70 22.59 51.08
N GLY A 214 -30.87 22.66 50.43
CA GLY A 214 -31.81 23.77 50.46
C GLY A 214 -33.18 23.31 50.93
#